data_AF-A0A1V5D6M1-F1
#
_entry.id   AF-A0A1V5D6M1-F1
#
_cell.length_a   1.000
_cell.length_b   1.000
_cell.length_c   1.000
_cell.angle_alpha   90.00
_cell.angle_beta   90.00
_cell.angle_gamma   90.00
#
_symmetry.space_group_name_H-M   'P 1'
#
loop_
_entity.id
_entity.type
_entity.pdbx_description
1 polymer ?
#
loop_
_entity_poly.entity_id
_entity_poly.type
_entity_poly.pdbx_seq_one_letter_code
_entity_poly.pdbx_strand_id
1 'polypeptide(L)'
;MLSKGDKEWLEKMMERKITEALTVRVKMERRRDMATGQPLAVPVIEEKDVYLPAFWVEYMPYYEGAMRGMQETVDKVNNRTTGTSQAVENIGRILVTSQDAIKRLVETSYALAEIAGNDASVKQLRGVTD
;
A
#
# COMPACT_ATOMS: atom_id res chain seq x y z
N MET A 1 -45.88 -5.81 44.01
CA MET A 1 -44.57 -6.45 43.72
C MET A 1 -44.80 -7.59 42.75
N LEU A 2 -44.04 -7.67 41.66
CA LEU A 2 -44.10 -8.82 40.74
C LEU A 2 -43.59 -10.09 41.44
N SER A 3 -44.26 -11.21 41.23
CA SER A 3 -43.83 -12.50 41.76
C SER A 3 -42.56 -12.98 41.04
N LYS A 4 -41.87 -13.98 41.61
CA LYS A 4 -40.71 -14.58 40.97
C LYS A 4 -41.06 -15.17 39.58
N GLY A 5 -42.23 -15.79 39.47
CA GLY A 5 -42.73 -16.36 38.21
C GLY A 5 -43.01 -15.28 37.15
N ASP A 6 -43.55 -14.12 37.56
CA ASP A 6 -43.80 -13.02 36.63
C ASP A 6 -42.50 -12.42 36.06
N LYS A 7 -41.45 -12.36 36.89
CA LYS A 7 -40.13 -11.89 36.47
C LYS A 7 -39.47 -12.85 35.48
N GLU A 8 -39.47 -14.15 35.78
CA GLU A 8 -38.92 -15.18 34.88
C GLU A 8 -39.68 -15.23 33.55
N TRP A 9 -41.00 -15.03 33.57
CA TRP A 9 -41.81 -14.94 32.35
C TRP A 9 -41.46 -13.69 31.52
N LEU A 10 -41.32 -12.52 32.15
CA LEU A 10 -40.92 -11.28 31.48
C LEU A 10 -39.55 -11.39 30.85
N GLU A 11 -38.57 -11.97 31.55
CA GLU A 11 -37.21 -12.19 31.03
C GLU A 11 -37.22 -13.06 29.78
N LYS A 12 -37.89 -14.23 29.83
CA LYS A 12 -38.02 -15.13 28.67
C LYS A 12 -38.74 -14.47 27.49
N MET A 13 -39.78 -13.68 27.78
CA MET A 13 -40.53 -12.98 26.75
C MET A 13 -39.67 -11.91 26.06
N MET A 14 -38.90 -11.13 26.84
CA MET A 14 -37.96 -10.14 26.31
C MET A 14 -36.85 -10.81 25.50
N GLU A 15 -36.23 -11.88 26.02
CA GLU A 15 -35.17 -12.62 25.30
C GLU A 15 -35.66 -13.10 23.94
N ARG A 16 -36.88 -13.68 23.90
CA ARG A 16 -37.50 -14.10 22.64
C ARG A 16 -37.73 -12.93 21.69
N LYS A 17 -38.29 -11.81 22.18
CA LYS A 17 -38.57 -10.63 21.34
C LYS A 17 -37.30 -9.97 20.80
N ILE A 18 -36.25 -9.92 21.61
CA ILE A 18 -34.93 -9.42 21.19
C ILE A 18 -34.33 -10.35 20.13
N THR A 19 -34.42 -11.66 20.33
CA THR A 19 -33.92 -12.66 19.37
C THR A 19 -34.65 -12.55 18.04
N GLU A 20 -35.98 -12.47 18.06
CA GLU A 20 -36.82 -12.26 16.88
C GLU A 20 -36.46 -10.96 16.15
N ALA A 21 -36.33 -9.84 16.89
CA ALA A 21 -36.04 -8.53 16.30
C ALA A 21 -34.63 -8.43 15.69
N LEU A 22 -33.67 -9.18 16.23
CA LEU A 22 -32.28 -9.21 15.77
C LEU A 22 -32.01 -10.36 14.78
N THR A 23 -33.01 -11.17 14.48
CA THR A 23 -32.92 -12.19 13.43
C THR A 23 -33.43 -11.59 12.13
N VAL A 24 -32.55 -11.53 11.14
CA VAL A 24 -32.89 -10.96 9.83
C VAL A 24 -32.61 -11.97 8.72
N ARG A 25 -33.43 -11.92 7.67
CA ARG A 25 -33.18 -12.69 6.46
C ARG A 25 -32.12 -12.00 5.63
N VAL A 26 -31.03 -12.71 5.37
CA VAL A 26 -29.95 -12.20 4.50
C VAL A 26 -29.79 -13.09 3.27
N LYS A 27 -29.53 -12.45 2.13
CA LYS A 27 -29.03 -13.11 0.92
C LYS A 27 -27.50 -13.13 1.00
N MET A 28 -26.91 -14.32 1.05
CA MET A 28 -25.47 -14.50 0.96
C MET A 28 -25.11 -15.01 -0.42
N GLU A 29 -24.14 -14.36 -1.05
CA GLU A 29 -23.54 -14.83 -2.30
C GLU A 29 -22.28 -15.63 -1.99
N ARG A 30 -22.32 -16.94 -2.28
CA ARG A 30 -21.17 -17.83 -2.16
C ARG A 30 -20.47 -17.94 -3.51
N ARG A 31 -19.22 -17.51 -3.56
CA ARG A 31 -18.35 -17.59 -4.76
C ARG A 31 -17.28 -18.69 -4.70
N ARG A 32 -17.12 -19.35 -3.55
CA ARG A 32 -16.14 -20.41 -3.34
C ARG A 32 -16.78 -21.62 -2.70
N ASP A 33 -16.31 -22.79 -3.10
CA ASP A 33 -16.71 -24.07 -2.52
C ASP A 33 -16.16 -24.21 -1.09
N MET A 34 -16.99 -24.67 -0.14
CA MET A 34 -16.59 -24.75 1.28
C MET A 34 -15.72 -25.97 1.60
N ALA A 35 -15.77 -27.03 0.79
CA ALA A 35 -14.96 -28.23 1.01
C ALA A 35 -13.56 -28.09 0.40
N THR A 36 -13.45 -27.41 -0.74
CA THR A 36 -12.22 -27.34 -1.55
C THR A 36 -11.61 -25.95 -1.62
N GLY A 37 -12.34 -24.89 -1.27
CA GLY A 37 -11.89 -23.49 -1.36
C GLY A 37 -11.77 -22.93 -2.79
N GLN A 38 -12.07 -23.75 -3.80
CA GLN A 38 -11.99 -23.37 -5.20
C GLN A 38 -13.13 -22.42 -5.59
N PRO A 39 -12.90 -21.51 -6.56
CA PRO A 39 -13.96 -20.66 -7.09
C PRO A 39 -15.06 -21.51 -7.75
N LEU A 40 -16.31 -21.17 -7.46
CA LEU A 40 -17.47 -21.78 -8.12
C LEU A 40 -17.61 -21.21 -9.53
N ALA A 41 -18.00 -22.06 -10.49
CA ALA A 41 -18.25 -21.64 -11.87
C ALA A 41 -19.40 -20.62 -11.98
N VAL A 42 -20.39 -20.74 -11.09
CA VAL A 42 -21.51 -19.81 -10.96
C VAL A 42 -21.68 -19.48 -9.47
N PRO A 43 -21.86 -18.20 -9.10
CA PRO A 43 -22.13 -17.84 -7.71
C PRO A 43 -23.46 -18.43 -7.25
N VAL A 44 -23.45 -19.02 -6.06
CA VAL A 44 -24.66 -19.57 -5.43
C VAL A 44 -25.22 -18.52 -4.49
N ILE A 45 -26.49 -18.17 -4.65
CA ILE A 45 -27.19 -17.23 -3.78
C ILE A 45 -28.03 -18.05 -2.80
N GLU A 46 -27.76 -17.90 -1.51
CA GLU A 46 -28.50 -18.57 -0.44
C GLU A 46 -29.21 -17.54 0.44
N GLU A 47 -30.49 -17.74 0.69
CA GLU A 47 -31.25 -16.99 1.68
C GLU A 47 -31.29 -17.75 2.99
N LYS A 48 -30.88 -17.10 4.07
CA LYS A 48 -30.95 -17.70 5.41
C LYS A 48 -31.29 -16.66 6.47
N ASP A 49 -32.01 -17.09 7.48
CA ASP A 49 -32.32 -16.26 8.65
C ASP A 49 -31.13 -16.31 9.61
N VAL A 50 -30.66 -15.14 10.02
CA VAL A 50 -29.40 -14.98 10.76
C VAL A 50 -29.63 -14.09 11.97
N TYR A 51 -29.24 -14.61 13.14
CA TYR A 51 -29.16 -13.80 14.35
C TYR A 51 -27.92 -12.91 14.28
N LEU A 52 -28.13 -11.61 14.11
CA LEU A 52 -27.07 -10.65 13.82
C LEU A 52 -25.91 -10.69 14.83
N PRO A 53 -26.12 -10.72 16.16
CA PRO A 53 -25.01 -10.74 17.10
C PRO A 53 -24.10 -11.96 16.95
N ALA A 54 -24.66 -13.16 16.76
CA ALA A 54 -23.87 -14.37 16.55
C ALA A 54 -23.11 -14.32 15.22
N PHE A 55 -23.76 -13.81 14.16
CA PHE A 55 -23.13 -13.61 12.87
C PHE A 55 -21.95 -12.64 12.92
N TRP A 56 -22.09 -11.52 13.61
CA TRP A 56 -20.97 -10.59 13.77
C TRP A 56 -19.78 -11.24 14.48
N VAL A 57 -20.02 -12.01 15.55
CA VAL A 57 -18.95 -12.71 16.29
C VAL A 57 -18.27 -13.77 15.43
N GLU A 58 -19.03 -14.53 14.64
CA GLU A 58 -18.47 -15.58 13.77
C GLU A 58 -17.61 -15.00 12.63
N TYR A 59 -18.02 -13.87 12.04
CA TYR A 59 -17.35 -13.31 10.86
C TYR A 59 -16.32 -12.21 11.19
N MET A 60 -16.29 -11.67 12.40
CA MET A 60 -15.29 -10.69 12.86
C MET A 60 -13.84 -11.13 12.58
N PRO A 61 -13.40 -12.35 12.95
CA PRO A 61 -12.04 -12.81 12.68
C PRO A 61 -11.68 -12.82 11.19
N TYR A 62 -12.65 -13.14 10.33
CA TYR A 62 -12.45 -13.12 8.88
C TYR A 62 -12.21 -11.69 8.37
N TYR A 63 -13.01 -10.72 8.82
CA TYR A 63 -12.85 -9.32 8.43
C TYR A 63 -11.55 -8.71 8.97
N GLU A 64 -11.16 -9.01 10.21
CA GLU A 64 -9.87 -8.60 10.77
C GLU A 64 -8.70 -9.15 9.95
N GLY A 65 -8.75 -10.43 9.58
CA GLY A 65 -7.76 -11.06 8.71
C GLY A 65 -7.67 -10.39 7.33
N ALA A 66 -8.82 -10.10 6.71
CA ALA A 66 -8.88 -9.42 5.43
C ALA A 66 -8.32 -7.98 5.50
N MET A 67 -8.65 -7.23 6.57
CA MET A 67 -8.13 -5.89 6.80
C MET A 67 -6.62 -5.90 7.01
N ARG A 68 -6.10 -6.85 7.79
CA ARG A 68 -4.66 -7.03 7.97
C ARG A 68 -3.95 -7.37 6.67
N GLY A 69 -4.51 -8.26 5.85
CA GLY A 69 -3.95 -8.57 4.52
C GLY A 69 -3.94 -7.37 3.57
N MET A 70 -4.98 -6.52 3.62
CA MET A 70 -4.99 -5.25 2.89
C MET A 70 -3.92 -4.29 3.41
N GLN A 71 -3.76 -4.16 4.72
CA GLN A 71 -2.72 -3.32 5.33
C GLN A 71 -1.32 -3.78 4.92
N GLU A 72 -1.02 -5.08 5.00
CA GLU A 72 0.26 -5.65 4.56
C GLU A 72 0.51 -5.40 3.07
N THR A 73 -0.54 -5.40 2.24
CA THR A 73 -0.44 -5.09 0.82
C THR A 73 -0.13 -3.61 0.60
N VAL A 74 -0.82 -2.72 1.30
CA VAL A 74 -0.58 -1.27 1.27
C VAL A 74 0.84 -0.96 1.72
N ASP A 75 1.32 -1.56 2.80
CA ASP A 75 2.67 -1.38 3.32
C ASP A 75 3.74 -1.83 2.31
N LYS A 76 3.52 -2.98 1.66
CA LYS A 76 4.40 -3.46 0.57
C LYS A 76 4.45 -2.48 -0.61
N VAL A 77 3.30 -1.93 -1.00
CA VAL A 77 3.23 -0.93 -2.08
C VAL A 77 3.96 0.35 -1.66
N ASN A 78 3.73 0.84 -0.45
CA ASN A 78 4.39 2.04 0.07
C ASN A 78 5.91 1.86 0.10
N ASN A 79 6.40 0.72 0.60
CA ASN A 79 7.83 0.43 0.64
C ASN A 79 8.46 0.40 -0.77
N ARG A 80 7.76 -0.15 -1.77
CA ARG A 80 8.22 -0.13 -3.17
C ARG A 80 8.26 1.28 -3.73
N THR A 81 7.25 2.10 -3.46
CA THR A 81 7.18 3.49 -3.92
C THR A 81 8.31 4.32 -3.30
N THR A 82 8.56 4.17 -1.99
CA THR A 82 9.68 4.85 -1.31
C THR A 82 11.03 4.45 -1.88
N GLY A 83 11.26 3.15 -2.09
CA GLY A 83 12.50 2.66 -2.71
C GLY A 83 12.70 3.18 -4.14
N THR A 84 11.61 3.28 -4.92
CA THR A 84 11.65 3.83 -6.28
C THR A 84 11.95 5.33 -6.26
N SER A 85 11.35 6.08 -5.33
CA SER A 85 11.62 7.51 -5.15
C SER A 85 13.09 7.77 -4.81
N GLN A 86 13.67 6.99 -3.90
CA GLN A 86 15.10 7.07 -3.56
C GLN A 86 16.00 6.73 -4.77
N ALA A 87 15.63 5.72 -5.57
CA ALA A 87 16.36 5.40 -6.78
C ALA A 87 16.33 6.55 -7.80
N VAL A 88 15.17 7.20 -7.98
CA VAL A 88 15.02 8.38 -8.85
C VAL A 88 15.82 9.57 -8.32
N GLU A 89 15.81 9.84 -7.02
CA GLU A 89 16.60 10.90 -6.41
C GLU A 89 18.11 10.67 -6.61
N ASN A 90 18.56 9.42 -6.43
CA ASN A 90 19.95 9.04 -6.67
C ASN A 90 20.35 9.21 -8.14
N ILE A 91 19.50 8.82 -9.09
CA ILE A 91 19.72 9.06 -10.53
C ILE A 91 19.81 10.56 -10.80
N GLY A 92 18.93 11.38 -10.21
CA GLY A 92 18.96 12.83 -10.33
C GLY A 92 20.29 13.45 -9.86
N ARG A 93 20.80 13.01 -8.69
CA ARG A 93 22.10 13.47 -8.15
C ARG A 93 23.27 13.08 -9.06
N ILE A 94 23.25 11.86 -9.61
CA ILE A 94 24.28 11.40 -10.55
C ILE A 94 24.28 12.26 -11.82
N LEU A 95 23.10 12.59 -12.35
CA LEU A 95 22.97 13.42 -13.55
C LEU A 95 23.48 14.84 -13.33
N VAL A 96 23.13 15.48 -12.20
CA VAL A 96 23.65 16.82 -11.84
C VAL A 96 25.17 16.80 -11.70
N THR A 97 25.71 15.81 -10.98
CA THR A 97 27.17 15.65 -10.81
C THR A 97 27.87 15.47 -12.16
N SER A 98 27.28 14.68 -13.05
CA SER A 98 27.82 14.43 -14.39
C SER A 98 27.77 15.69 -15.24
N GLN A 99 26.71 16.49 -15.14
CA GLN A 99 26.58 17.77 -15.85
C GLN A 99 27.65 18.76 -15.39
N ASP A 100 27.90 18.88 -14.10
CA ASP A 100 28.95 19.77 -13.57
C ASP A 100 30.35 19.31 -13.98
N ALA A 101 30.61 18.00 -14.00
CA ALA A 101 31.86 17.45 -14.52
C ALA A 101 32.07 17.76 -16.00
N ILE A 102 31.01 17.62 -16.81
CA ILE A 102 31.04 17.97 -18.25
C ILE A 102 31.29 19.47 -18.44
N LYS A 103 30.61 20.34 -17.69
CA LYS A 103 30.84 21.79 -17.76
C LYS A 103 32.29 22.15 -17.45
N ARG A 104 32.86 21.58 -16.39
CA ARG A 104 34.27 21.80 -16.03
C ARG A 104 35.24 21.31 -17.10
N LEU A 105 34.95 20.16 -17.72
CA LEU A 105 35.76 19.64 -18.84
C LEU A 105 35.71 20.59 -20.04
N VAL A 106 34.53 21.13 -20.35
CA VAL A 106 34.35 22.12 -21.43
C VAL A 106 35.09 23.41 -21.11
N GLU A 107 34.96 23.97 -19.92
CA GLU A 107 35.70 25.16 -19.47
C GLU A 107 37.22 24.95 -19.53
N THR A 108 37.69 23.78 -19.08
CA THR A 108 39.12 23.42 -19.15
C THR A 108 39.58 23.31 -20.61
N SER A 109 38.75 22.75 -21.50
CA SER A 109 39.07 22.65 -22.92
C SER A 109 39.16 24.01 -23.61
N TYR A 110 38.29 24.95 -23.24
CA TYR A 110 38.36 26.33 -23.74
C TYR A 110 39.60 27.05 -23.22
N ALA A 111 39.92 26.93 -21.93
CA ALA A 111 41.14 27.50 -21.36
C ALA A 111 42.41 26.93 -22.01
N LEU A 112 42.44 25.62 -22.30
CA LEU A 112 43.55 24.98 -23.02
C LEU A 112 43.67 25.49 -24.46
N ALA A 113 42.55 25.68 -25.17
CA ALA A 113 42.54 26.23 -26.51
C ALA A 113 43.03 27.69 -26.55
N GLU A 114 42.68 28.49 -25.54
CA GLU A 114 43.12 29.87 -25.39
C GLU A 114 44.62 29.96 -25.09
N ILE A 115 45.15 29.08 -24.22
CA ILE A 115 46.59 28.96 -23.98
C ILE A 115 47.34 28.52 -25.24
N ALA A 116 46.79 27.55 -25.99
CA ALA A 116 47.40 27.06 -27.23
C ALA A 116 47.34 28.08 -28.38
N GLY A 117 46.31 28.94 -28.41
CA GLY A 117 46.18 30.04 -29.37
C GLY A 117 47.07 31.25 -29.04
N ASN A 118 47.59 31.33 -27.81
CA ASN A 118 48.49 32.40 -27.36
C ASN A 118 49.95 31.92 -27.45
N ASP A 119 50.49 31.89 -28.68
CA ASP A 119 51.84 31.39 -29.03
C ASP A 119 52.97 32.02 -28.18
N ALA A 120 52.77 33.25 -27.68
CA ALA A 120 53.71 33.94 -26.80
C ALA A 120 53.83 33.31 -25.40
N SER A 121 52.72 32.77 -24.85
CA SER A 121 52.70 32.15 -23.51
C SER A 121 53.31 30.75 -23.53
N VAL A 122 53.14 30.02 -24.63
CA VAL A 122 53.70 28.65 -24.82
C VAL A 122 55.23 28.70 -24.98
N LYS A 123 55.77 29.72 -25.66
CA LYS A 123 57.22 29.92 -25.80
C LYS A 123 57.91 30.28 -24.47
N GLN A 124 57.28 31.13 -23.65
CA GLN A 124 57.76 31.44 -22.29
C GLN A 124 57.78 30.21 -21.37
N LEU A 125 56.76 29.34 -21.43
CA LEU A 125 56.72 28.09 -20.65
C LEU A 125 57.78 27.06 -21.10
N ARG A 126 58.20 27.11 -22.37
CA ARG A 126 59.27 26.26 -22.92
C ARG A 126 60.68 26.84 -22.71
N GLY A 127 60.80 28.02 -22.10
CA GLY A 127 62.09 28.67 -21.86
C GLY A 127 62.83 29.07 -23.14
N VAL A 128 62.11 29.22 -24.26
CA VAL A 128 62.68 29.66 -25.53
C VAL A 128 62.27 31.11 -25.74
N THR A 129 63.17 32.02 -25.38
CA THR A 129 63.13 33.43 -25.81
C THR A 129 64.11 33.59 -26.96
N ASP A 130 63.67 34.23 -28.04
CA ASP A 130 64.51 34.61 -29.19
C ASP A 130 65.71 35.48 -28.76
#